data_AF-A0A486XFK0-F1
#
_entry.id   AF-A0A486XFK0-F1
#
_cell.length_a   1.000
_cell.length_b   1.000
_cell.length_c   1.000
_cell.angle_alpha   90.00
_cell.angle_beta   90.00
_cell.angle_gamma   90.00
#
_symmetry.space_group_name_H-M   'P 1'
#
loop_
_entity.id
_entity.type
_entity.pdbx_description
1 polymer ?
#
loop_
_entity_poly.entity_id
_entity_poly.type
_entity_poly.pdbx_seq_one_letter_code
_entity_poly.pdbx_strand_id
1 'polypeptide(L)'
;MQIEESFRDQKSQTYGLGSEAHRTYKRERLEVLLLLAALANWLHYMIGLAAELAGKHLQFQANSIKHRRVLSFNYLGLRLSKVARLDLTEEEMQAAREKVMVWAAESDWSVIKLEKR
;
A
#
# COMPACT_ATOMS: atom_id res chain seq x y z
N MET A 1 -7.12 9.31 10.77
CA MET A 1 -6.80 10.25 9.68
C MET A 1 -6.16 9.44 8.55
N GLN A 2 -6.97 8.73 7.73
CA GLN A 2 -6.44 7.77 6.73
C GLN A 2 -5.57 8.45 5.66
N ILE A 3 -5.90 9.70 5.32
CA ILE A 3 -5.14 10.51 4.36
C ILE A 3 -3.71 10.78 4.87
N GLU A 4 -3.53 11.02 6.17
CA GLU A 4 -2.22 11.27 6.77
C GLU A 4 -1.30 10.06 6.70
N GLU A 5 -1.86 8.88 6.94
CA GLU A 5 -1.11 7.62 6.87
C GLU A 5 -0.59 7.39 5.46
N SER A 6 -1.43 7.57 4.44
CA SER A 6 -1.03 7.46 3.03
C SER A 6 0.09 8.44 2.65
N PHE A 7 0.05 9.68 3.16
CA PHE A 7 1.14 10.64 2.92
C PHE A 7 2.43 10.24 3.63
N ARG A 8 2.33 9.78 4.88
CA ARG A 8 3.48 9.31 5.66
C ARG A 8 4.15 8.11 5.01
N ASP A 9 3.36 7.15 4.54
CA ASP A 9 3.86 5.90 3.94
C ASP A 9 4.62 6.15 2.62
N GLN A 10 4.32 7.23 1.91
CA GLN A 10 5.09 7.65 0.74
C GLN A 10 6.36 8.43 1.11
N LYS A 11 6.26 9.36 2.05
CA LYS A 11 7.29 10.39 2.29
C LYS A 11 8.32 9.99 3.33
N SER A 12 7.87 9.39 4.43
CA SER A 12 8.70 9.13 5.60
C SER A 12 9.84 8.18 5.26
N GLN A 13 11.07 8.55 5.63
CA GLN A 13 12.24 7.67 5.51
C GLN A 13 12.19 6.50 6.50
N THR A 14 11.56 6.71 7.65
CA THR A 14 11.50 5.74 8.74
C THR A 14 10.33 4.76 8.55
N TYR A 15 9.15 5.30 8.24
CA TYR A 15 7.90 4.55 8.21
C TYR A 15 7.37 4.28 6.81
N GLY A 16 7.95 4.88 5.77
CA GLY A 16 7.49 4.81 4.40
C GLY A 16 8.61 4.55 3.39
N LEU A 17 8.39 4.94 2.13
CA LEU A 17 9.34 4.78 1.03
C LEU A 17 10.48 5.81 1.02
N GLY A 18 10.44 6.82 1.91
CA GLY A 18 11.51 7.81 2.00
C GLY A 18 11.62 8.73 0.79
N SER A 19 10.51 9.01 0.09
CA SER A 19 10.53 9.80 -1.15
C SER A 19 11.19 11.17 -0.96
N GLU A 20 11.12 11.78 0.22
CA GLU A 20 11.79 13.06 0.51
C GLU A 20 13.33 13.00 0.43
N ALA A 21 13.92 11.81 0.42
CA ALA A 21 15.36 11.60 0.33
C ALA A 21 15.93 11.71 -1.10
N HIS A 22 15.10 11.89 -2.15
CA HIS A 22 15.57 11.74 -3.53
C HIS A 22 16.59 12.78 -4.00
N ARG A 23 16.57 14.00 -3.42
CA ARG A 23 17.50 15.14 -3.69
C ARG A 23 17.75 15.43 -5.19
N THR A 24 16.75 15.22 -6.04
CA THR A 24 16.86 15.46 -7.49
C THR A 24 16.12 16.72 -7.88
N TYR A 25 16.72 17.50 -8.78
CA TYR A 25 16.08 18.61 -9.48
C TYR A 25 15.78 18.28 -10.95
N LYS A 26 16.28 17.13 -11.45
CA LYS A 26 16.00 16.64 -12.81
C LYS A 26 14.63 16.00 -12.86
N ARG A 27 13.79 16.48 -13.78
CA ARG A 27 12.40 16.02 -13.96
C ARG A 27 12.33 14.56 -14.36
N GLU A 28 13.17 14.14 -15.31
CA GLU A 28 13.20 12.78 -15.85
C GLU A 28 13.53 11.76 -14.75
N ARG A 29 14.48 12.10 -13.87
CA ARG A 29 14.82 11.26 -12.71
C ARG A 29 13.66 11.19 -11.72
N LEU A 30 12.97 12.32 -11.48
CA LEU A 30 11.83 12.34 -10.58
C LEU A 30 10.66 11.51 -11.13
N GLU A 31 10.40 11.57 -12.43
CA GLU A 31 9.37 10.75 -13.10
C GLU A 31 9.63 9.25 -12.90
N VAL A 32 10.86 8.78 -13.08
CA VAL A 32 11.25 7.39 -12.83
C VAL A 32 11.09 7.01 -11.34
N LEU A 33 11.53 7.88 -10.43
CA LEU A 33 11.41 7.61 -8.99
C LEU A 33 9.95 7.55 -8.52
N LEU A 34 9.08 8.40 -9.08
CA LEU A 34 7.64 8.36 -8.81
C LEU A 34 7.00 7.08 -9.35
N LEU A 35 7.39 6.63 -10.54
CA LEU A 35 6.94 5.34 -11.08
C LEU A 35 7.36 4.18 -10.18
N LEU A 36 8.63 4.13 -9.77
CA LEU A 36 9.12 3.10 -8.85
C LEU A 36 8.40 3.13 -7.50
N ALA A 37 8.15 4.32 -6.95
CA ALA A 37 7.40 4.46 -5.71
C ALA A 37 5.94 4.01 -5.87
N ALA A 38 5.29 4.31 -6.99
CA ALA A 38 3.94 3.85 -7.28
C ALA A 38 3.86 2.32 -7.37
N LEU A 39 4.82 1.68 -8.05
CA LEU A 39 4.90 0.21 -8.13
C LEU A 39 5.16 -0.42 -6.75
N ALA A 40 6.07 0.15 -5.96
CA ALA A 40 6.34 -0.33 -4.60
C ALA A 40 5.10 -0.20 -3.69
N ASN A 41 4.40 0.94 -3.76
CA ASN A 41 3.16 1.13 -3.02
C ASN A 41 2.08 0.15 -3.44
N TRP A 42 1.95 -0.13 -4.75
CA TRP A 42 0.99 -1.11 -5.24
C TRP A 42 1.30 -2.51 -4.69
N LEU A 43 2.56 -2.91 -4.72
CA LEU A 43 3.00 -4.18 -4.15
C LEU A 43 2.70 -4.24 -2.64
N HIS A 44 3.05 -3.22 -1.87
CA HIS A 44 2.75 -3.17 -0.43
C HIS A 44 1.24 -3.19 -0.17
N TYR A 45 0.44 -2.52 -0.99
CA TYR A 45 -1.01 -2.54 -0.87
C TYR A 45 -1.55 -3.97 -1.07
N MET A 46 -1.08 -4.71 -2.07
CA MET A 46 -1.46 -6.12 -2.27
C MET A 46 -1.09 -7.00 -1.07
N ILE A 47 0.15 -6.89 -0.59
CA ILE A 47 0.65 -7.64 0.57
C ILE A 47 -0.16 -7.31 1.83
N GLY A 48 -0.39 -6.03 2.10
CA GLY A 48 -1.15 -5.57 3.26
C GLY A 48 -2.61 -6.01 3.19
N LEU A 49 -3.22 -5.97 2.01
CA LEU A 49 -4.58 -6.47 1.80
C LEU A 49 -4.67 -7.98 2.04
N ALA A 50 -3.74 -8.77 1.48
CA ALA A 50 -3.68 -10.22 1.70
C ALA A 50 -3.56 -10.56 3.18
N ALA A 51 -2.64 -9.90 3.89
CA ALA A 51 -2.46 -10.10 5.32
C ALA A 51 -3.66 -9.64 6.16
N GLU A 52 -4.42 -8.64 5.71
CA GLU A 52 -5.65 -8.26 6.38
C GLU A 52 -6.75 -9.30 6.21
N LEU A 53 -6.99 -9.74 4.98
CA LEU A 53 -8.00 -10.77 4.67
C LEU A 53 -7.71 -12.09 5.41
N ALA A 54 -6.43 -12.43 5.57
CA ALA A 54 -5.97 -13.59 6.34
C ALA A 54 -5.96 -13.38 7.87
N GLY A 55 -6.32 -12.20 8.38
CA GLY A 55 -6.29 -11.88 9.82
C GLY A 55 -4.88 -11.71 10.43
N LYS A 56 -3.82 -11.84 9.62
CA LYS A 56 -2.41 -11.76 10.02
C LYS A 56 -1.98 -10.35 10.46
N HIS A 57 -2.69 -9.32 10.00
CA HIS A 57 -2.50 -7.92 10.42
C HIS A 57 -2.56 -7.70 11.94
N LEU A 58 -3.31 -8.53 12.67
CA LEU A 58 -3.47 -8.44 14.12
C LEU A 58 -2.15 -8.64 14.89
N GLN A 59 -1.16 -9.31 14.30
CA GLN A 59 0.17 -9.50 14.89
C GLN A 59 1.05 -8.24 14.81
N PHE A 60 0.69 -7.27 13.96
CA PHE A 60 1.45 -6.04 13.72
C PHE A 60 0.88 -4.83 14.46
N GLN A 61 -0.30 -4.96 15.06
CA GLN A 61 -0.91 -3.92 15.88
C GLN A 61 -0.62 -4.15 17.36
N ALA A 62 -0.25 -3.09 18.06
CA ALA A 62 -0.07 -3.12 19.51
C ALA A 62 -1.38 -2.95 20.29
N ASN A 63 -2.44 -2.46 19.63
CA ASN A 63 -3.73 -2.21 20.27
C ASN A 63 -4.66 -3.43 20.16
N SER A 64 -5.71 -3.44 20.99
CA SER A 64 -6.72 -4.51 21.07
C SER A 64 -7.90 -4.33 20.11
N ILE A 65 -7.87 -3.36 19.21
CA ILE A 65 -8.97 -3.06 18.29
C ILE A 65 -9.03 -4.16 17.21
N LYS A 66 -10.16 -4.84 17.09
CA LYS A 66 -10.38 -5.91 16.07
C LYS A 66 -11.54 -5.64 15.12
N HIS A 67 -12.37 -4.64 15.40
CA HIS A 67 -13.60 -4.35 14.65
C HIS A 67 -13.38 -3.39 13.46
N ARG A 68 -12.18 -2.83 13.31
CA ARG A 68 -11.82 -1.94 12.21
C ARG A 68 -10.34 -2.04 11.90
N ARG A 69 -9.98 -1.69 10.67
CA ARG A 69 -8.58 -1.51 10.27
C ARG A 69 -7.94 -0.37 11.04
N VAL A 70 -6.74 -0.63 11.57
CA VAL A 70 -5.91 0.36 12.27
C VAL A 70 -4.72 0.78 11.42
N LEU A 71 -4.02 -0.18 10.80
CA LEU A 71 -2.86 0.10 9.97
C LEU A 71 -3.29 0.26 8.51
N SER A 72 -2.71 1.21 7.79
CA SER A 72 -2.86 1.27 6.33
C SER A 72 -2.30 -0.01 5.70
N PHE A 73 -2.85 -0.41 4.55
CA PHE A 73 -2.34 -1.55 3.81
C PHE A 73 -0.88 -1.37 3.40
N ASN A 74 -0.50 -0.15 3.00
CA ASN A 74 0.84 0.15 2.55
C ASN A 74 1.87 0.01 3.69
N TYR A 75 1.58 0.56 4.86
CA TYR A 75 2.43 0.40 6.04
C TYR A 75 2.53 -1.07 6.46
N LEU A 76 1.40 -1.78 6.51
CA LEU A 76 1.38 -3.21 6.85
C LEU A 76 2.20 -4.03 5.84
N GLY A 77 2.00 -3.79 4.54
CA GLY A 77 2.74 -4.44 3.47
C GLY A 77 4.24 -4.18 3.54
N LEU A 78 4.65 -2.92 3.75
CA LEU A 78 6.06 -2.55 3.95
C LEU A 78 6.66 -3.27 5.16
N ARG A 79 5.91 -3.35 6.27
CA ARG A 79 6.36 -4.06 7.48
C ARG A 79 6.52 -5.55 7.23
N LEU A 80 5.59 -6.17 6.52
CA LEU A 80 5.65 -7.57 6.12
C LEU A 80 6.85 -7.85 5.22
N SER A 81 7.06 -7.02 4.19
CA SER A 81 8.21 -7.13 3.28
C SER A 81 9.55 -7.04 4.01
N LYS A 82 9.65 -6.20 5.06
CA LYS A 82 10.88 -6.07 5.88
C LYS A 82 11.09 -7.22 6.84
N VAL A 83 10.02 -7.86 7.30
CA VAL A 83 10.09 -8.87 8.37
C VAL A 83 10.43 -10.26 7.82
N ALA A 84 10.26 -10.53 6.52
CA ALA A 84 10.63 -11.78 5.81
C ALA A 84 10.13 -13.09 6.46
N ARG A 85 9.33 -13.01 7.53
CA ARG A 85 8.91 -14.11 8.41
C ARG A 85 7.42 -14.43 8.32
N LEU A 86 6.73 -13.89 7.31
CA LEU A 86 5.33 -14.18 7.12
C LEU A 86 5.12 -14.86 5.77
N ASP A 87 4.80 -16.13 5.86
CA ASP A 87 4.39 -16.96 4.74
C ASP A 87 2.99 -16.51 4.34
N LEU A 88 2.91 -15.52 3.44
CA LEU A 88 1.68 -15.30 2.68
C LEU A 88 1.57 -16.42 1.67
N THR A 89 0.44 -17.12 1.67
CA THR A 89 0.21 -18.20 0.71
C THR A 89 -0.27 -17.64 -0.63
N GLU A 90 -0.19 -18.47 -1.67
CA GLU A 90 -0.72 -18.10 -2.98
C GLU A 90 -2.22 -17.81 -2.93
N GLU A 91 -2.97 -18.59 -2.12
CA GLU A 91 -4.41 -18.40 -1.93
C GLU A 91 -4.73 -17.05 -1.27
N GLU A 92 -3.93 -16.63 -0.29
CA GLU A 92 -4.10 -15.33 0.38
C GLU A 92 -3.83 -14.16 -0.58
N MET A 93 -2.84 -14.30 -1.45
CA MET A 93 -2.54 -13.30 -2.48
C MET A 93 -3.63 -13.28 -3.57
N GLN A 94 -4.14 -14.45 -3.96
CA GLN A 94 -5.24 -14.58 -4.91
C GLN A 94 -6.52 -13.94 -4.36
N ALA A 95 -6.83 -14.14 -3.08
CA ALA A 95 -7.97 -13.49 -2.42
C ALA A 95 -7.85 -11.96 -2.44
N ALA A 96 -6.64 -11.42 -2.22
CA ALA A 96 -6.40 -9.98 -2.33
C ALA A 96 -6.64 -9.47 -3.77
N ARG A 97 -6.14 -10.20 -4.77
CA ARG A 97 -6.36 -9.89 -6.19
C ARG A 97 -7.86 -9.88 -6.53
N GLU A 98 -8.59 -10.92 -6.13
CA GLU A 98 -10.04 -11.02 -6.36
C GLU A 98 -10.79 -9.86 -5.71
N LYS A 99 -10.43 -9.52 -4.47
CA LYS A 99 -11.04 -8.39 -3.76
C LYS A 99 -10.84 -7.06 -4.50
N VAL A 100 -9.65 -6.84 -5.06
CA VAL A 100 -9.34 -5.66 -5.88
C VAL A 100 -10.16 -5.65 -7.15
N MET A 101 -10.34 -6.81 -7.81
CA MET A 101 -11.17 -6.91 -9.01
C MET A 101 -12.64 -6.60 -8.72
N VAL A 102 -13.16 -7.05 -7.58
CA VAL A 102 -14.52 -6.70 -7.12
C VAL A 102 -14.64 -5.20 -6.93
N TRP A 103 -13.72 -4.57 -6.19
CA TRP A 103 -13.74 -3.11 -6.01
C TRP A 103 -13.62 -2.36 -7.32
N ALA A 104 -12.80 -2.86 -8.25
CA ALA A 104 -12.67 -2.26 -9.57
C ALA A 104 -13.97 -2.38 -10.38
N ALA A 105 -14.68 -3.51 -10.30
CA ALA A 105 -15.96 -3.69 -10.98
C ALA A 105 -17.09 -2.83 -10.39
N GLU A 106 -17.06 -2.60 -9.08
CA GLU A 106 -18.05 -1.79 -8.35
C GLU A 106 -17.76 -0.28 -8.41
N SER A 107 -16.56 0.12 -8.81
CA SER A 107 -16.16 1.52 -8.87
C SER A 107 -16.83 2.26 -10.02
N ASP A 108 -17.41 3.42 -9.74
CA ASP A 108 -17.85 4.34 -10.78
C ASP A 108 -16.63 5.05 -11.37
N TRP A 109 -16.13 4.54 -12.50
CA TRP A 109 -14.99 5.11 -13.20
C TRP A 109 -15.29 6.42 -13.93
N SER A 110 -16.57 6.78 -14.09
CA SER A 110 -16.97 8.01 -14.81
C SER A 110 -16.56 9.28 -14.07
N VAL A 111 -16.32 9.19 -12.75
CA VAL A 111 -15.85 10.30 -11.92
C VAL A 111 -14.39 10.68 -12.20
N ILE A 112 -13.60 9.78 -12.82
CA ILE A 112 -12.21 10.06 -13.17
C ILE A 112 -12.19 10.82 -14.49
N LYS A 113 -12.20 12.16 -14.41
CA LYS A 113 -11.99 13.02 -15.56
C LYS A 113 -10.51 12.96 -15.96
N LEU A 114 -10.21 12.16 -16.99
CA LEU A 114 -8.93 12.26 -17.68
C LEU A 114 -8.93 13.56 -18.48
N GLU A 115 -8.21 14.57 -17.98
CA GLU A 115 -7.91 15.75 -18.78
C GLU A 115 -7.14 15.29 -20.03
N LYS A 116 -7.75 15.50 -21.21
CA LYS A 116 -7.03 15.34 -22.47
C LYS A 116 -5.93 16.40 -22.50
N ARG A 117 -4.68 15.95 -22.40
CA ARG A 117 -3.51 16.80 -22.67
C ARG A 117 -3.40 17.11 -24.16
#